data_AF-A0AAW0XAN4-F1
#
_entry.id   AF-A0AAW0XAN4-F1
#
_cell.length_a   1.000
_cell.length_b   1.000
_cell.length_c   1.000
_cell.angle_alpha   90.00
_cell.angle_beta   90.00
_cell.angle_gamma   90.00
#
_symmetry.space_group_name_H-M   'P 1'
#
loop_
_entity.id
_entity.type
_entity.pdbx_description
1 polymer ?
#
loop_
_entity_poly.entity_id
_entity_poly.type
_entity_poly.pdbx_seq_one_letter_code
_entity_poly.pdbx_strand_id
1 'polypeptide(L)'
;MYHNLPTKRRLKENIKIDVKLERSLTKYSCLNIVEDILKYILYQRQQIPVQYEVLVREVENAQHEDSSHQHESDKQVYSRKEESTKQKLRRKRERWLTKVTKFIENFKSVMQV
;
A
#
# COMPACT_ATOMS: atom_id res chain seq x y z
N MET A 1 5.26 35.20 29.68
CA MET A 1 6.02 35.28 28.41
C MET A 1 6.25 33.86 27.92
N TYR A 2 5.49 33.40 26.92
CA TYR A 2 5.70 32.08 26.33
C TYR A 2 6.71 32.20 25.19
N HIS A 3 7.86 31.54 25.32
CA HIS A 3 8.81 31.39 24.23
C HIS A 3 8.21 30.44 23.18
N ASN A 4 7.69 31.00 22.09
CA ASN A 4 7.40 30.23 20.89
C ASN A 4 8.73 29.82 20.26
N LEU A 5 9.14 28.57 20.48
CA LEU A 5 10.23 27.94 19.74
C LEU A 5 9.86 27.90 18.25
N PRO A 6 10.75 28.31 17.34
CA PRO A 6 10.50 28.16 15.93
C PRO A 6 10.50 26.66 15.59
N THR A 7 9.33 26.11 15.24
CA THR A 7 9.23 24.84 14.52
C THR A 7 9.85 25.03 13.13
N LYS A 8 11.18 25.00 13.08
CA LYS A 8 11.94 24.83 11.83
C LYS A 8 11.51 23.49 11.25
N ARG A 9 10.59 23.52 10.29
CA ARG A 9 10.53 22.47 9.26
C ARG A 9 11.92 22.46 8.65
N ARG A 10 12.75 21.50 9.04
CA ARG A 10 14.05 21.25 8.39
C ARG A 10 13.69 21.04 6.92
N LEU A 11 14.02 22.00 6.05
CA LEU A 11 14.06 21.75 4.61
C LEU A 11 15.02 20.59 4.45
N LYS A 12 14.49 19.39 4.26
CA LYS A 12 15.30 18.23 3.92
C LYS A 12 15.93 18.58 2.58
N GLU A 13 17.23 18.77 2.59
CA GLU A 13 18.00 19.02 1.38
C GLU A 13 17.71 17.91 0.36
N ASN A 14 17.64 18.27 -0.91
CA ASN A 14 17.46 17.29 -1.97
C ASN A 14 18.70 16.40 -2.00
N ILE A 15 18.53 15.13 -1.62
CA ILE A 15 19.60 14.14 -1.67
C ILE A 15 19.67 13.59 -3.09
N LYS A 16 20.80 13.80 -3.77
CA LYS A 16 21.09 13.16 -5.05
C LYS A 16 21.49 11.71 -4.81
N ILE A 17 20.83 10.78 -5.49
CA ILE A 17 21.14 9.35 -5.44
C ILE A 17 21.53 8.91 -6.84
N ASP A 18 22.80 8.54 -7.03
CA ASP A 18 23.30 8.02 -8.30
C ASP A 18 23.24 6.49 -8.28
N VAL A 19 22.52 5.90 -9.24
CA VAL A 19 22.40 4.45 -9.40
C VAL A 19 23.20 4.03 -10.63
N LYS A 20 24.26 3.24 -10.42
CA LYS A 20 25.06 2.65 -11.50
C LYS A 20 24.59 1.23 -11.74
N LEU A 21 24.26 0.91 -12.99
CA LEU A 21 23.81 -0.41 -13.41
C LEU A 21 24.89 -1.05 -14.27
N GLU A 22 25.13 -2.34 -14.06
CA GLU A 22 26.11 -3.11 -14.83
C GLU A 22 25.66 -3.37 -16.28
N ARG A 23 24.34 -3.27 -16.53
CA ARG A 23 23.72 -3.53 -17.83
C ARG A 23 22.74 -2.42 -18.19
N SER A 24 22.51 -2.26 -19.49
CA SER A 24 21.48 -1.35 -19.99
C SER A 24 20.08 -1.84 -19.58
N LEU A 25 19.20 -0.90 -19.28
CA LEU A 25 17.81 -1.20 -18.99
C LEU A 25 17.00 -1.30 -20.30
N THR A 26 16.07 -2.25 -20.32
CA THR A 26 15.03 -2.28 -21.34
C THR A 26 13.90 -1.31 -20.96
N LYS A 27 13.07 -0.90 -21.93
CA LYS A 27 11.84 -0.11 -21.65
C LYS A 27 10.98 -0.77 -20.57
N TYR A 28 10.83 -2.10 -20.63
CA TYR A 28 10.07 -2.87 -19.65
C TYR A 28 10.70 -2.82 -18.25
N SER A 29 12.02 -2.99 -18.16
CA SER A 29 12.74 -2.90 -16.88
C SER A 29 12.61 -1.52 -16.26
N CYS A 30 12.70 -0.44 -17.06
CA CYS A 30 12.47 0.92 -16.59
C CYS A 30 11.06 1.10 -16.01
N LEU A 31 10.03 0.60 -16.70
CA LEU A 31 8.65 0.71 -16.23
C LEU A 31 8.45 0.02 -14.87
N ASN A 32 9.03 -1.17 -14.69
CA ASN A 32 8.95 -1.90 -13.41
C ASN A 32 9.66 -1.15 -12.28
N ILE A 33 10.85 -0.59 -12.55
CA ILE A 33 11.58 0.21 -11.56
C ILE A 33 10.74 1.41 -11.11
N VAL A 34 10.10 2.12 -12.05
CA VAL A 34 9.28 3.28 -11.70
C VAL A 34 8.03 2.85 -10.92
N GLU A 35 7.39 1.74 -11.32
CA GLU A 35 6.27 1.17 -10.57
C GLU A 35 6.65 0.83 -9.12
N ASP A 36 7.80 0.19 -8.91
CA ASP A 36 8.26 -0.20 -7.58
C ASP A 36 8.65 1.02 -6.73
N ILE A 37 9.26 2.04 -7.34
CA ILE A 37 9.51 3.32 -6.68
C ILE A 37 8.18 3.98 -6.27
N LEU A 38 7.15 3.96 -7.12
CA LEU A 38 5.84 4.52 -6.79
C LEU A 38 5.20 3.78 -5.61
N LYS A 39 5.16 2.44 -5.64
CA LYS A 39 4.65 1.61 -4.52
C LYS A 39 5.39 1.93 -3.23
N TYR A 40 6.71 2.02 -3.29
CA TYR A 40 7.56 2.35 -2.15
C TYR A 40 7.25 3.75 -1.59
N ILE A 41 7.13 4.77 -2.45
CA ILE A 41 6.80 6.14 -2.04
C ILE A 41 5.42 6.20 -1.38
N LEU A 42 4.42 5.52 -1.94
CA LEU A 42 3.07 5.48 -1.36
C LEU A 42 3.10 4.93 0.07
N TYR A 43 3.88 3.88 0.30
CA TYR A 43 4.06 3.33 1.64
C TYR A 43 4.84 4.29 2.57
N GLN A 44 6.00 4.77 2.16
CA GLN A 44 6.84 5.67 2.98
C GLN A 44 6.14 6.99 3.34
N ARG A 45 5.24 7.46 2.48
CA ARG A 45 4.44 8.69 2.69
C ARG A 45 3.11 8.42 3.39
N GLN A 46 2.92 7.21 3.92
CA GLN A 46 1.70 6.79 4.63
C GLN A 46 0.42 6.98 3.78
N GLN A 47 0.58 6.97 2.45
CA GLN A 47 -0.54 6.93 1.51
C GLN A 47 -1.11 5.52 1.40
N ILE A 48 -0.48 4.51 1.98
CA ILE A 48 -1.05 3.18 2.23
C ILE A 48 -0.60 2.69 3.60
N PRO A 49 -1.40 1.86 4.29
CA PRO A 49 -1.09 1.41 5.66
C PRO A 49 0.04 0.38 5.75
N VAL A 50 0.31 -0.35 4.68
CA VAL A 50 1.33 -1.43 4.59
C VAL A 50 1.93 -1.42 3.18
N GLN A 51 3.01 -2.18 2.97
CA GLN A 51 3.59 -2.36 1.63
C GLN A 51 2.55 -2.89 0.65
N TYR A 52 2.66 -2.48 -0.62
CA TYR A 52 1.68 -2.82 -1.66
C TYR A 52 1.48 -4.34 -1.79
N GLU A 53 2.57 -5.10 -1.81
CA GLU A 53 2.57 -6.57 -1.95
C GLU A 53 1.89 -7.26 -0.76
N VAL A 54 2.03 -6.68 0.44
CA VAL A 54 1.34 -7.16 1.65
C VAL A 54 -0.15 -6.87 1.54
N LEU A 55 -0.53 -5.68 1.06
CA LEU A 55 -1.92 -5.30 0.88
C LEU A 55 -2.64 -6.21 -0.14
N VAL A 56 -1.97 -6.57 -1.24
CA VAL A 56 -2.47 -7.54 -2.23
C VAL A 56 -2.75 -8.88 -1.55
N ARG A 57 -1.75 -9.43 -0.85
CA ARG A 57 -1.87 -10.73 -0.17
C ARG A 57 -2.96 -10.73 0.91
N GLU A 58 -3.11 -9.65 1.68
CA GLU A 58 -4.16 -9.51 2.70
C GLU A 58 -5.56 -9.59 2.09
N VAL A 59 -5.76 -8.98 0.91
CA VAL A 59 -7.05 -9.00 0.20
C VAL A 59 -7.31 -10.38 -0.42
N GLU A 60 -6.30 -10.99 -1.05
CA GLU A 60 -6.41 -12.34 -1.63
C GLU A 60 -6.74 -13.38 -0.56
N ASN A 61 -6.02 -13.38 0.56
CA ASN A 61 -6.27 -14.30 1.67
C ASN A 61 -7.66 -14.12 2.27
N ALA A 62 -8.17 -12.88 2.35
CA ALA A 62 -9.51 -12.61 2.85
C ALA A 62 -10.60 -13.22 1.95
N GLN A 63 -10.38 -13.25 0.63
CA GLN A 63 -11.30 -13.90 -0.32
C GLN A 63 -11.30 -15.43 -0.17
N HIS A 64 -10.14 -16.02 0.14
CA HIS A 64 -10.04 -17.46 0.41
C HIS A 64 -10.70 -17.87 1.74
N GLU A 65 -10.55 -17.08 2.80
CA GLU A 65 -11.18 -17.34 4.11
C GLU A 65 -12.71 -17.40 4.04
N ASP A 66 -13.34 -16.55 3.21
CA ASP A 66 -14.80 -16.54 3.03
C ASP A 66 -15.33 -17.82 2.34
N SER A 67 -14.45 -18.60 1.70
CA SER A 67 -14.79 -19.87 1.06
C SER A 67 -14.69 -21.08 1.99
N SER A 68 -14.05 -20.95 3.16
CA SER A 68 -13.71 -22.08 4.05
C SER A 68 -14.47 -22.13 5.37
N HIS A 69 -15.26 -21.10 5.71
CA HIS A 69 -16.02 -21.05 6.97
C HIS A 69 -17.43 -21.65 6.84
N GLN A 70 -17.54 -22.99 6.86
CA GLN A 70 -18.83 -23.69 7.04
C GLN A 70 -18.92 -24.56 8.32
N HIS A 71 -17.89 -24.66 9.16
CA HIS A 71 -17.98 -25.43 10.40
C HIS A 71 -17.24 -24.77 11.57
N GLU A 72 -17.99 -24.13 12.49
CA GLU A 72 -17.87 -24.28 13.94
C GLU A 72 -18.81 -23.31 14.68
N SER A 73 -19.89 -23.85 15.23
CA SER A 73 -20.72 -23.21 16.25
C SER A 73 -20.12 -23.51 17.62
N ASP A 74 -19.68 -22.48 18.37
CA ASP A 74 -19.78 -22.42 19.86
C ASP A 74 -18.99 -21.27 20.54
N LYS A 75 -18.86 -20.08 19.89
CA LYS A 75 -18.33 -18.86 20.57
C LYS A 75 -19.12 -17.60 20.18
N GLN A 76 -20.42 -17.55 20.50
CA GLN A 76 -21.37 -16.67 19.79
C GLN A 76 -21.45 -15.19 20.19
N VAL A 77 -20.90 -14.76 21.33
CA VAL A 77 -21.12 -13.37 21.83
C VAL A 77 -19.88 -12.47 21.72
N TYR A 78 -18.66 -13.00 21.92
CA TYR A 78 -17.42 -12.24 21.68
C TYR A 78 -17.13 -12.09 20.16
N SER A 79 -17.57 -13.07 19.36
CA SER A 79 -17.30 -13.17 17.92
C SER A 79 -17.93 -12.06 17.08
N ARG A 80 -19.19 -11.66 17.31
CA ARG A 80 -19.89 -10.69 16.43
C ARG A 80 -19.23 -9.31 16.36
N LYS A 81 -18.70 -8.81 17.48
CA LYS A 81 -18.01 -7.50 17.50
C LYS A 81 -16.67 -7.59 16.78
N GLU A 82 -15.88 -8.63 17.06
CA GLU A 82 -14.59 -8.86 16.42
C GLU A 82 -14.74 -9.09 14.92
N GLU A 83 -15.73 -9.88 14.50
CA GLU A 83 -16.04 -10.18 13.10
C GLU A 83 -16.47 -8.93 12.33
N SER A 84 -17.29 -8.06 12.94
CA SER A 84 -17.63 -6.76 12.35
C SER A 84 -16.41 -5.86 12.18
N THR A 85 -15.49 -5.83 13.16
CA THR A 85 -14.25 -5.06 13.04
C THR A 85 -13.32 -5.63 11.97
N LYS A 86 -13.19 -6.96 11.89
CA LYS A 86 -12.42 -7.66 10.85
C LYS A 86 -12.97 -7.34 9.47
N GLN A 87 -14.29 -7.39 9.29
CA GLN A 87 -14.95 -7.07 8.03
C GLN A 87 -14.77 -5.59 7.64
N LYS A 88 -14.89 -4.66 8.60
CA LYS A 88 -14.61 -3.23 8.35
C LYS A 88 -13.16 -2.99 7.94
N LEU A 89 -12.22 -3.70 8.56
CA LEU A 89 -10.80 -3.63 8.19
C LEU A 89 -10.58 -4.18 6.77
N ARG A 90 -11.13 -5.35 6.43
CA ARG A 90 -11.08 -5.93 5.09
C ARG A 90 -11.56 -4.96 4.01
N ARG A 91 -12.76 -4.38 4.19
CA ARG A 91 -13.31 -3.37 3.25
C ARG A 91 -12.40 -2.15 3.11
N LYS A 92 -11.74 -1.71 4.19
CA LYS A 92 -10.76 -0.62 4.11
C LYS A 92 -9.53 -1.04 3.29
N ARG A 93 -9.01 -2.25 3.51
CA ARG A 93 -7.86 -2.80 2.76
C ARG A 93 -8.17 -2.90 1.27
N GLU A 94 -9.33 -3.44 0.91
CA GLU A 94 -9.81 -3.49 -0.48
C GLU A 94 -9.89 -2.11 -1.12
N ARG A 95 -10.50 -1.13 -0.43
CA ARG A 95 -10.58 0.25 -0.94
C ARG A 95 -9.21 0.87 -1.19
N TRP A 96 -8.27 0.64 -0.28
CA TRP A 96 -6.89 1.08 -0.47
C TRP A 96 -6.27 0.42 -1.70
N LEU A 97 -6.42 -0.90 -1.83
CA LEU A 97 -5.88 -1.66 -2.95
C LEU A 97 -6.45 -1.14 -4.27
N THR A 98 -7.78 -1.07 -4.41
CA THR A 98 -8.45 -0.55 -5.61
C THR A 98 -7.96 0.84 -5.98
N LYS A 99 -7.81 1.74 -5.01
CA LYS A 99 -7.35 3.11 -5.25
C LYS A 99 -5.92 3.14 -5.78
N VAL A 100 -5.04 2.32 -5.22
CA VAL A 100 -3.62 2.27 -5.59
C VAL A 100 -3.43 1.56 -6.93
N THR A 101 -4.11 0.44 -7.15
CA THR A 101 -4.10 -0.28 -8.43
C THR A 101 -4.56 0.64 -9.56
N LYS A 102 -5.68 1.35 -9.38
CA LYS A 102 -6.16 2.32 -10.38
C LYS A 102 -5.15 3.44 -10.64
N PHE A 103 -4.47 3.92 -9.60
CA PHE A 103 -3.42 4.93 -9.77
C PHE A 103 -2.23 4.40 -10.57
N ILE A 104 -1.77 3.18 -10.28
CA ILE A 104 -0.67 2.52 -10.99
C ILE A 104 -1.06 2.22 -12.45
N GLU A 105 -2.27 1.75 -12.70
CA GLU A 105 -2.79 1.50 -14.06
C GLU A 105 -2.89 2.78 -14.88
N ASN A 106 -3.41 3.85 -14.29
CA ASN A 106 -3.43 5.16 -14.93
C ASN A 106 -2.01 5.64 -15.27
N PHE A 107 -1.06 5.48 -14.35
CA PHE A 107 0.34 5.81 -14.59
C PHE A 107 0.91 5.00 -15.77
N LYS A 108 0.67 3.68 -15.80
CA LYS A 108 1.09 2.81 -16.91
C LYS A 108 0.48 3.25 -18.24
N SER A 109 -0.79 3.62 -18.26
CA SER A 109 -1.46 4.12 -19.47
C SER A 109 -0.83 5.41 -20.00
N VAL A 110 -0.48 6.35 -19.12
CA VAL A 110 0.20 7.60 -19.50
C VAL A 110 1.61 7.35 -20.03
N MET A 111 2.33 6.38 -19.47
CA MET A 111 3.69 6.03 -19.88
C MET A 111 3.77 5.12 -21.11
N GLN A 112 2.64 4.64 -21.63
CA GLN A 112 2.56 3.83 -22.85
C GLN A 112 2.53 4.66 -24.15
N VAL A 113 2.70 5.99 -24.07
CA VAL A 113 3.00 6.85 -25.22
C VAL A 113 4.42 6.59 -25.76
#